data_AF-A0A504YH52-F1
#
_entry.id   AF-A0A504YH52-F1
#
_cell.length_a   1.000
_cell.length_b   1.000
_cell.length_c   1.000
_cell.angle_alpha   90.00
_cell.angle_beta   90.00
_cell.angle_gamma   90.00
#
_symmetry.space_group_name_H-M   'P 1'
#
loop_
_entity.id
_entity.type
_entity.pdbx_description
1 polymer ?
#
loop_
_entity_poly.entity_id
_entity_poly.type
_entity_poly.pdbx_seq_one_letter_code
_entity_poly.pdbx_strand_id
1 'polypeptide(L)'
;MNQLGDNPGTEKLSKKALRKLNREVEKLSVEDAKPHDMPLVVLDDEGIESATASYGILPLHQSQCEKGPDYVDLYQLSSLELENKHVWIRGRLHRSRMKGKLCFFVVRFQACRVQNVLSVSTETPKEMLTFVAG
;
A
#
# COMPACT_ATOMS: atom_id res chain seq x y z
N MET A 1 30.61 -59.87 31.06
CA MET A 1 29.31 -60.06 31.72
C MET A 1 28.40 -58.93 31.28
N ASN A 2 27.32 -59.27 30.56
CA ASN A 2 26.09 -58.49 30.29
C ASN A 2 26.19 -57.20 29.44
N GLN A 3 25.79 -57.21 28.16
CA GLN A 3 24.42 -57.21 27.56
C GLN A 3 23.97 -55.76 27.23
N LEU A 4 23.95 -55.35 25.96
CA LEU A 4 22.82 -55.40 24.99
C LEU A 4 21.68 -54.42 25.33
N GLY A 5 21.45 -53.47 24.41
CA GLY A 5 20.38 -52.49 24.44
C GLY A 5 20.36 -51.69 23.15
N ASP A 6 20.05 -52.38 22.06
CA ASP A 6 19.75 -51.81 20.75
C ASP A 6 18.32 -51.22 20.73
N ASN A 7 18.06 -50.39 19.70
CA ASN A 7 16.77 -49.95 19.16
C ASN A 7 16.16 -48.58 19.61
N PRO A 8 15.37 -47.89 18.75
CA PRO A 8 15.83 -47.14 17.56
C PRO A 8 15.12 -45.77 17.38
N GLY A 9 15.50 -45.02 16.33
CA GLY A 9 14.53 -44.11 15.66
C GLY A 9 14.72 -42.61 15.85
N THR A 10 15.89 -42.07 15.51
CA THR A 10 15.98 -40.66 15.06
C THR A 10 16.53 -40.64 13.65
N GLU A 11 15.64 -40.92 12.70
CA GLU A 11 15.90 -40.71 11.28
C GLU A 11 16.11 -39.21 11.08
N LYS A 12 17.38 -38.79 11.11
CA LYS A 12 17.78 -37.41 10.82
C LYS A 12 17.47 -37.13 9.36
N LEU A 13 16.27 -36.61 9.10
CA LEU A 13 15.87 -36.08 7.81
C LEU A 13 16.99 -35.19 7.27
N SER A 14 17.49 -35.53 6.08
CA SER A 14 18.60 -34.84 5.44
C SER A 14 18.35 -33.33 5.38
N LYS A 15 19.40 -32.53 5.57
CA LYS A 15 19.39 -31.05 5.54
C LYS A 15 18.62 -30.44 4.35
N LYS A 16 18.50 -31.19 3.24
CA LYS A 16 17.70 -30.84 2.06
C LYS A 16 16.18 -30.98 2.26
N ALA A 17 15.73 -32.03 2.95
CA ALA A 17 14.31 -32.23 3.26
C ALA A 17 13.81 -31.13 4.21
N LEU A 18 14.63 -30.74 5.19
CA LEU A 18 14.32 -29.63 6.11
C LEU A 18 14.21 -28.28 5.38
N ARG A 19 15.09 -28.01 4.42
CA ARG A 19 15.02 -26.79 3.59
C ARG A 19 13.83 -26.77 2.63
N LYS A 20 13.44 -27.93 2.10
CA LYS A 20 12.26 -28.04 1.23
C LYS A 20 10.97 -27.82 2.03
N LEU A 21 10.87 -28.43 3.21
CA LEU A 21 9.75 -28.24 4.13
C LEU A 21 9.64 -26.79 4.59
N ASN A 22 10.76 -26.15 4.96
CA ASN A 22 10.74 -24.73 5.33
C ASN A 22 10.31 -23.82 4.16
N ARG A 23 10.71 -24.14 2.92
CA ARG A 23 10.31 -23.36 1.74
C ARG A 23 8.85 -23.57 1.35
N GLU A 24 8.30 -24.75 1.59
CA GLU A 24 6.87 -25.05 1.38
C GLU A 24 6.02 -24.42 2.49
N VAL A 25 6.49 -24.42 3.75
CA VAL A 25 5.86 -23.69 4.87
C VAL A 25 5.90 -22.18 4.63
N GLU A 26 6.99 -21.64 4.10
CA GLU A 26 7.13 -20.22 3.75
C GLU A 26 6.25 -19.83 2.55
N LYS A 27 6.05 -20.73 1.58
CA LYS A 27 5.10 -20.52 0.47
C LYS A 27 3.65 -20.53 0.96
N LEU A 28 3.31 -21.46 1.85
CA LEU A 28 1.97 -21.57 2.43
C LEU A 28 1.68 -20.43 3.42
N SER A 29 2.69 -19.92 4.15
CA SER A 29 2.53 -18.74 5.00
C SER A 29 2.44 -17.42 4.22
N VAL A 30 2.83 -17.40 2.94
CA VAL A 30 2.63 -16.27 2.02
C VAL A 30 1.27 -16.36 1.34
N GLU A 31 0.73 -17.56 1.11
CA GLU A 31 -0.60 -17.77 0.53
C GLU A 31 -1.74 -17.61 1.55
N ASP A 32 -1.48 -17.83 2.86
CA ASP A 32 -2.36 -17.48 3.98
C ASP A 32 -2.03 -16.09 4.60
N ALA A 33 -1.30 -15.25 3.88
CA ALA A 33 -1.15 -13.83 4.21
C ALA A 33 -2.52 -13.15 4.03
N LYS A 34 -3.21 -13.00 5.15
CA LYS A 34 -4.26 -12.03 5.43
C LYS A 34 -4.06 -10.75 4.60
N PRO A 35 -5.16 -10.13 4.12
CA PRO A 35 -5.10 -8.97 3.23
C PRO A 35 -4.10 -7.98 3.79
N HIS A 36 -3.16 -7.53 2.95
CA HIS A 36 -2.21 -6.46 3.24
C HIS A 36 -2.86 -5.49 4.25
N ASP A 37 -2.26 -5.33 5.44
CA ASP A 37 -2.64 -4.27 6.39
C ASP A 37 -2.41 -2.93 5.67
N MET A 38 -3.39 -2.55 4.87
CA MET A 38 -3.41 -1.29 4.14
C MET A 38 -3.58 -0.22 5.22
N PRO A 39 -2.75 0.84 5.22
CA PRO A 39 -2.84 1.87 6.24
C PRO A 39 -4.25 2.43 6.25
N LEU A 40 -4.96 2.22 7.35
CA LEU A 40 -6.30 2.75 7.59
C LEU A 40 -6.12 4.16 8.15
N VAL A 41 -6.78 5.12 7.53
CA VAL A 41 -6.81 6.50 8.01
C VAL A 41 -7.95 6.62 9.03
N VAL A 42 -7.68 7.22 10.19
CA VAL A 42 -8.71 7.59 11.17
C VAL A 42 -9.18 9.01 10.87
N LEU A 43 -10.49 9.26 10.93
CA LEU A 43 -11.08 10.58 10.71
C LEU A 43 -11.51 11.18 12.05
N ASP A 44 -11.30 12.49 12.23
CA ASP A 44 -11.84 13.30 13.33
C ASP A 44 -13.05 14.13 12.87
N ASP A 45 -13.68 14.86 13.81
CA ASP A 45 -14.87 15.69 13.55
C ASP A 45 -14.59 16.87 12.58
N GLU A 46 -13.33 17.25 12.40
CA GLU A 46 -12.85 18.27 11.43
C GLU A 46 -12.52 17.67 10.06
N GLY A 47 -12.67 16.35 9.89
CA GLY A 47 -12.58 15.62 8.62
C GLY A 47 -11.16 15.23 8.18
N ILE A 48 -10.10 15.69 8.85
CA ILE A 48 -8.70 15.34 8.56
C ILE A 48 -7.85 15.44 9.85
N GLU A 49 -7.64 14.31 10.54
CA GLU A 49 -6.70 14.26 11.66
C GLU A 49 -5.26 14.04 11.16
N SER A 50 -4.46 15.10 11.18
CA SER A 50 -2.98 15.11 11.29
C SER A 50 -2.14 14.43 10.19
N ALA A 51 -0.96 14.99 9.95
CA ALA A 51 0.09 14.53 9.02
C ALA A 51 0.62 13.10 9.25
N THR A 52 0.07 12.35 10.22
CA THR A 52 0.49 11.01 10.61
C THR A 52 0.05 9.91 9.62
N ALA A 53 -1.00 10.13 8.82
CA ALA A 53 -1.44 9.19 7.78
C ALA A 53 -1.59 9.89 6.41
N SER A 54 -0.47 10.23 5.77
CA SER A 54 -0.44 10.94 4.47
C SER A 54 -1.02 10.14 3.30
N TYR A 55 -1.32 8.85 3.50
CA TYR A 55 -1.87 7.95 2.49
C TYR A 55 -2.56 6.76 3.17
N GLY A 56 -3.58 6.20 2.52
CA GLY A 56 -4.26 5.02 3.03
C GLY A 56 -5.66 4.81 2.49
N ILE A 57 -6.32 3.80 3.04
CA ILE A 57 -7.75 3.56 2.83
C ILE A 57 -8.51 4.41 3.83
N LEU A 58 -9.35 5.31 3.32
CA LEU A 58 -10.30 6.06 4.13
C LEU A 58 -11.45 5.14 4.58
N PRO A 59 -12.04 5.36 5.77
CA PRO A 59 -13.20 4.61 6.22
C PRO A 59 -14.40 4.85 5.30
N LEU A 60 -15.41 3.99 5.41
CA LEU A 60 -16.62 4.14 4.61
C LEU A 60 -17.25 5.52 4.86
N HIS A 61 -17.43 6.29 3.79
CA HIS A 61 -18.04 7.60 3.88
C HIS A 61 -19.54 7.48 4.20
N GLN A 62 -19.91 7.72 5.45
CA GLN A 62 -21.29 7.69 5.94
C GLN A 62 -21.81 9.08 6.33
N SER A 63 -21.30 10.14 5.68
CA SER A 63 -21.62 11.54 6.01
C SER A 63 -21.32 11.89 7.48
N GLN A 64 -20.25 11.30 8.01
CA GLN A 64 -19.80 11.49 9.40
C GLN A 64 -19.17 12.87 9.61
N CYS A 65 -18.67 13.51 8.54
CA CYS A 65 -18.08 14.84 8.57
C CYS A 65 -18.88 15.76 7.62
N GLU A 66 -19.24 16.97 8.09
CA GLU A 66 -20.01 17.93 7.28
C GLU A 66 -19.14 18.64 6.22
N LYS A 67 -17.84 18.79 6.47
CA LYS A 67 -16.94 19.56 5.62
C LYS A 67 -15.72 18.75 5.21
N GLY A 68 -15.54 18.57 3.89
CA GLY A 68 -14.33 18.01 3.30
C GLY A 68 -13.46 19.10 2.66
N PRO A 69 -12.31 18.74 2.07
CA PRO A 69 -11.49 19.71 1.35
C PRO A 69 -12.20 20.20 0.07
N ASP A 70 -11.87 21.42 -0.34
CA ASP A 70 -12.37 22.00 -1.58
C ASP A 70 -11.69 21.33 -2.78
N TYR A 71 -12.46 20.48 -3.48
CA TYR A 71 -11.97 19.75 -4.64
C TYR A 71 -11.99 20.61 -5.90
N VAL A 72 -10.86 20.61 -6.60
CA VAL A 72 -10.71 21.18 -7.94
C VAL A 72 -11.05 20.10 -8.96
N ASP A 73 -11.86 20.47 -9.95
CA ASP A 73 -12.20 19.58 -11.05
C ASP A 73 -11.00 19.35 -11.98
N LEU A 74 -10.86 18.13 -12.50
CA LEU A 74 -9.71 17.76 -13.33
C LEU A 74 -9.57 18.59 -14.61
N TYR A 75 -10.65 19.13 -15.18
CA TYR A 75 -10.57 19.98 -16.37
C TYR A 75 -9.96 21.36 -16.06
N GLN A 76 -10.08 21.83 -14.83
CA GLN A 76 -9.56 23.13 -14.38
C GLN A 76 -8.04 23.10 -14.17
N LEU A 77 -7.44 21.91 -13.98
CA LEU A 77 -6.00 21.74 -13.74
C LEU A 77 -5.09 22.25 -14.87
N SER A 78 -5.65 22.53 -16.05
CA SER A 78 -4.93 23.17 -17.16
C SER A 78 -4.87 24.70 -17.06
N SER A 79 -5.58 25.30 -16.10
CA SER A 79 -5.60 26.75 -15.89
C SER A 79 -4.28 27.26 -15.34
N LEU A 80 -3.79 28.38 -15.91
CA LEU A 80 -2.61 29.10 -15.42
C LEU A 80 -2.77 29.57 -13.97
N GLU A 81 -4.01 29.79 -13.51
CA GLU A 81 -4.27 30.21 -12.13
C GLU A 81 -3.93 29.15 -11.09
N LEU A 82 -3.80 27.88 -11.49
CA LEU A 82 -3.48 26.76 -10.62
C LEU A 82 -2.00 26.35 -10.69
N GLU A 83 -1.20 27.00 -11.52
CA GLU A 83 0.23 26.73 -11.61
C GLU A 83 0.92 27.00 -10.27
N ASN A 84 1.78 26.07 -9.84
CA ASN A 84 2.50 26.13 -8.55
C ASN A 84 1.61 26.21 -7.29
N LYS A 85 0.32 25.83 -7.39
CA LYS A 85 -0.58 25.75 -6.23
C LYS A 85 -0.80 24.30 -5.78
N HIS A 86 -0.96 24.14 -4.47
CA HIS A 86 -1.44 22.89 -3.90
C HIS A 86 -2.97 22.83 -4.04
N VAL A 87 -3.48 21.74 -4.60
CA VAL A 87 -4.91 21.54 -4.87
C VAL A 87 -5.35 20.14 -4.45
N TRP A 88 -6.60 20.02 -4.03
CA TRP A 88 -7.24 18.74 -3.80
C TRP A 88 -7.97 18.28 -5.06
N ILE A 89 -7.76 17.04 -5.46
CA ILE A 89 -8.42 16.45 -6.62
C ILE A 89 -9.09 15.14 -6.25
N ARG A 90 -10.20 14.81 -6.91
CA ARG A 90 -10.90 13.54 -6.73
C ARG A 90 -11.13 12.89 -8.10
N GLY A 91 -10.78 11.62 -8.22
CA GLY A 91 -10.93 10.88 -9.46
C GLY A 91 -10.63 9.41 -9.30
N ARG A 92 -10.65 8.67 -10.41
CA ARG A 92 -10.33 7.25 -10.45
C ARG A 92 -8.88 7.04 -10.84
N LEU A 93 -8.18 6.15 -10.14
CA LEU A 93 -6.87 5.68 -10.56
C LEU A 93 -7.01 4.89 -11.87
N HIS A 94 -6.39 5.36 -12.95
CA HIS A 94 -6.49 4.73 -14.27
C HIS A 94 -5.35 3.76 -14.55
N ARG A 95 -4.13 4.14 -14.19
CA ARG A 95 -2.92 3.33 -14.30
C ARG A 95 -1.90 3.84 -13.29
N SER A 96 -1.14 2.94 -12.70
CA SER A 96 -0.04 3.25 -11.79
C SER A 96 1.18 2.42 -12.15
N ARG A 97 2.38 2.97 -11.95
CA ARG A 97 3.65 2.23 -12.08
C ARG A 97 4.73 2.88 -11.23
N MET A 98 5.44 2.07 -10.46
CA MET A 98 6.64 2.49 -9.75
C MET A 98 7.91 2.15 -10.54
N LYS A 99 8.89 3.05 -10.52
CA LYS A 99 10.25 2.82 -11.01
C LYS A 99 11.26 3.44 -10.03
N GLY A 100 11.91 2.59 -9.24
CA GLY A 100 12.91 3.03 -8.27
C GLY A 100 12.30 3.89 -7.15
N LYS A 101 12.65 5.18 -7.12
CA LYS A 101 12.16 6.17 -6.13
C LYS A 101 11.06 7.09 -6.67
N LEU A 102 10.51 6.75 -7.84
CA LEU A 102 9.43 7.50 -8.49
C LEU A 102 8.23 6.59 -8.75
N CYS A 103 7.03 7.09 -8.54
CA CYS A 103 5.79 6.46 -8.95
C CYS A 103 5.04 7.39 -9.91
N PHE A 104 4.67 6.88 -11.08
CA PHE A 104 3.89 7.59 -12.08
C PHE A 104 2.50 7.00 -12.11
N PHE A 105 1.49 7.84 -11.96
CA PHE A 105 0.11 7.38 -12.00
C PHE A 105 -0.80 8.39 -12.69
N VAL A 106 -1.90 7.89 -13.25
CA VAL A 106 -2.87 8.69 -13.98
C VAL A 106 -4.17 8.71 -13.20
N VAL A 107 -4.63 9.91 -12.85
CA VAL A 107 -5.99 10.11 -12.29
C VAL A 107 -6.91 10.49 -13.45
N ARG A 108 -8.08 9.85 -13.50
CA ARG A 108 -9.07 10.05 -14.55
C ARG A 108 -10.41 10.45 -13.93
N PHE A 109 -11.03 11.46 -14.52
CA PHE A 109 -12.42 11.81 -14.27
C PHE A 109 -13.12 12.02 -15.62
N GLN A 110 -14.11 11.19 -15.92
CA GLN A 110 -14.77 11.15 -17.23
C GLN A 110 -13.76 11.01 -18.39
N ALA A 111 -13.70 12.01 -19.28
CA ALA A 111 -12.78 12.09 -20.41
C ALA A 111 -11.41 12.71 -20.04
N CYS A 112 -11.33 13.43 -18.92
CA CYS A 112 -10.11 14.11 -18.48
C CYS A 112 -9.15 13.14 -17.78
N ARG A 113 -7.86 13.29 -18.06
CA ARG A 113 -6.77 12.49 -17.47
C ARG A 113 -5.61 13.40 -17.13
N VAL A 114 -5.05 13.23 -15.95
CA VAL A 114 -3.85 13.96 -15.50
C VAL A 114 -2.80 12.97 -15.05
N GLN A 115 -1.57 13.16 -15.54
CA GLN A 115 -0.41 12.40 -15.10
C GLN A 115 0.16 13.03 -13.84
N ASN A 116 0.42 12.21 -12.84
CA ASN A 116 0.97 12.59 -11.55
C ASN A 116 2.29 11.85 -11.34
N VAL A 117 3.17 12.48 -10.58
CA VAL A 117 4.47 11.91 -10.19
C VAL A 117 4.60 12.03 -8.69
N LEU A 118 4.90 10.91 -8.04
CA LEU A 118 5.23 10.85 -6.62
C LEU A 118 6.70 10.45 -6.47
N SER A 119 7.47 11.22 -5.71
CA SER A 119 8.88 10.94 -5.41
C SER A 119 9.07 10.66 -3.93
N VAL A 120 10.05 9.85 -3.57
CA VAL A 120 10.41 9.64 -2.15
C VAL A 120 10.95 10.93 -1.53
N SER A 121 10.37 11.35 -0.41
CA SER A 121 10.79 12.50 0.39
C SER A 121 10.54 12.21 1.88
N THR A 122 10.80 13.20 2.75
CA THR A 122 10.48 13.12 4.19
C THR A 122 8.99 12.96 4.45
N GLU A 123 8.14 13.55 3.61
CA GLU A 123 6.68 13.51 3.71
C GLU A 123 6.06 12.35 2.92
N THR A 124 6.82 11.80 1.97
CA THR A 124 6.36 10.76 1.04
C THR A 124 7.27 9.54 1.13
N PRO A 125 7.05 8.63 2.12
CA PRO A 125 7.88 7.46 2.32
C PRO A 125 7.77 6.48 1.15
N LYS A 126 8.78 5.60 0.99
CA LYS A 126 8.76 4.58 -0.09
C LYS A 126 7.54 3.66 0.00
N GLU A 127 7.05 3.40 1.20
CA GLU A 127 5.83 2.61 1.45
C GLU A 127 4.60 3.24 0.79
N MET A 128 4.49 4.57 0.79
CA MET A 128 3.46 5.30 0.05
C MET A 128 3.54 5.05 -1.46
N LEU A 129 4.75 5.03 -2.02
CA LEU A 129 4.92 4.74 -3.45
C LEU A 129 4.49 3.31 -3.79
N THR A 130 4.83 2.34 -2.92
CA THR A 130 4.39 0.95 -3.07
C THR A 130 2.86 0.85 -2.98
N PHE A 131 2.24 1.52 -2.02
CA PHE A 131 0.79 1.58 -1.87
C PHE A 131 0.08 2.13 -3.11
N VAL A 132 0.59 3.23 -3.68
CA VAL A 132 0.02 3.84 -4.90
C VAL A 132 0.26 2.98 -6.14
N ALA A 133 1.34 2.21 -6.19
CA ALA A 133 1.70 1.38 -7.34
C ALA A 133 0.75 0.19 -7.53
N GLY A 134 0.21 -0.35 -6.44
CA GLY A 134 -0.52 -1.63 -6.43
C GLY A 134 0.43 -2.81 -6.31
#